data_AF-G5AG26-F1
#
_entry.id   AF-G5AG26-F1
#
_cell.length_a   1.000
_cell.length_b   1.000
_cell.length_c   1.000
_cell.angle_alpha   90.00
_cell.angle_beta   90.00
_cell.angle_gamma   90.00
#
_symmetry.space_group_name_H-M   'P 1'
#
loop_
_entity.id
_entity.type
_entity.pdbx_description
1 polymer ?
#
loop_
_entity_poly.entity_id
_entity_poly.type
_entity_poly.pdbx_seq_one_letter_code
_entity_poly.pdbx_strand_id
1 'polypeptide(L)'
;MGLDGSRRWPWPIYALCCGPADVLVPSVEISRGTLTKSDISTIHAVLKTNYPQPIVKSDTTILRQYGFIEIEEGAEVRVCGVNNDEENEFVATSACRCRALYDPEDEEWVNFIVPGHGARKSKLGSGNVRFIPDCGNSYFRFKRLSGSLTIKYVTFQSPKVLTDLLALVTSGLRSLTLCGDAEDPATTAIHVDLCALATACPELQYLYVSEMNVVISSHDDALCRWSIKTLCLHEHSGSLSDLTRCLRTSTLRMARQLVILEVTARRHGYDEAEVNELKTHDGEFLPVTMVKFPTTSKAAMISVVLSASSSATKPIHRLDAYMLSLIFVFASTPEQRSVVYWCRQFKPRAE
;
A
#
# COMPACT_ATOMS: atom_id res chain seq x y z
N MET A 1 20.40 -11.97 -9.65
CA MET A 1 20.25 -12.95 -8.55
C MET A 1 19.02 -13.82 -8.82
N GLY A 2 19.23 -15.07 -9.23
CA GLY A 2 18.17 -16.07 -9.29
C GLY A 2 17.86 -16.54 -7.87
N LEU A 3 16.96 -15.84 -7.18
CA LEU A 3 16.40 -16.33 -5.92
C LEU A 3 15.22 -17.24 -6.27
N ASP A 4 15.34 -18.49 -5.85
CA ASP A 4 14.27 -19.47 -5.80
C ASP A 4 13.00 -18.82 -5.21
N GLY A 5 11.84 -19.12 -5.81
CA GLY A 5 10.60 -18.34 -5.64
C GLY A 5 10.16 -18.08 -4.19
N SER A 6 10.56 -18.94 -3.24
CA SER A 6 10.20 -18.89 -1.82
C SER A 6 10.95 -17.83 -0.98
N ARG A 7 11.94 -17.11 -1.54
CA ARG A 7 12.75 -16.12 -0.76
C ARG A 7 12.67 -14.69 -1.29
N ARG A 8 11.70 -14.38 -2.14
CA ARG A 8 11.67 -13.09 -2.85
C ARG A 8 11.08 -11.95 -2.03
N TRP A 9 10.04 -12.17 -1.24
CA TRP A 9 9.34 -11.11 -0.47
C TRP A 9 10.13 -10.46 0.67
N PRO A 10 10.97 -11.18 1.44
CA PRO A 10 11.68 -10.60 2.56
C PRO A 10 12.58 -9.42 2.19
N TRP A 11 13.20 -9.47 1.01
CA TRP A 11 14.12 -8.44 0.52
C TRP A 11 13.42 -7.12 0.15
N PRO A 12 12.37 -7.09 -0.69
CA PRO A 12 11.54 -5.91 -0.92
C PRO A 12 10.98 -5.34 0.37
N ILE A 13 10.46 -6.18 1.29
CA ILE A 13 9.94 -5.68 2.56
C ILE A 13 11.04 -5.02 3.38
N TYR A 14 12.22 -5.64 3.47
CA TYR A 14 13.35 -5.00 4.14
C TYR A 14 13.72 -3.67 3.47
N ALA A 15 13.82 -3.60 2.15
CA ALA A 15 14.17 -2.36 1.47
C ALA A 15 13.13 -1.23 1.68
N LEU A 16 11.85 -1.58 1.80
CA LEU A 16 10.74 -0.62 1.89
C LEU A 16 10.41 -0.20 3.32
N CYS A 17 10.43 -1.16 4.24
CA CYS A 17 9.92 -1.00 5.60
C CYS A 17 11.04 -0.90 6.64
N CYS A 18 12.25 -1.31 6.32
CA CYS A 18 13.35 -1.40 7.27
C CYS A 18 14.45 -0.35 6.99
N GLY A 19 15.27 -0.09 8.01
CA GLY A 19 16.39 0.84 7.95
C GLY A 19 16.14 2.21 8.62
N PRO A 20 17.22 2.97 8.87
CA PRO A 20 17.20 4.18 9.71
C PRO A 20 16.83 5.47 8.97
N ALA A 21 16.97 5.51 7.64
CA ALA A 21 16.72 6.73 6.87
C ALA A 21 15.23 7.07 6.91
N ASP A 22 14.80 8.33 7.04
CA ASP A 22 13.37 8.70 7.05
C ASP A 22 12.76 8.88 5.65
N VAL A 23 13.40 8.32 4.61
CA VAL A 23 12.93 8.44 3.23
C VAL A 23 11.53 7.84 3.09
N LEU A 24 10.58 8.67 2.69
CA LEU A 24 9.23 8.27 2.32
C LEU A 24 9.25 7.79 0.86
N VAL A 25 8.81 6.54 0.64
CA VAL A 25 8.62 6.00 -0.70
C VAL A 25 7.15 6.26 -1.09
N PRO A 26 6.87 7.21 -2.00
CA PRO A 26 5.49 7.64 -2.27
C PRO A 26 4.70 6.62 -3.10
N SER A 27 5.39 5.79 -3.89
CA SER A 27 4.77 4.80 -4.76
C SER A 27 5.67 3.57 -4.88
N VAL A 28 5.07 2.40 -4.78
CA VAL A 28 5.74 1.10 -4.96
C VAL A 28 5.00 0.28 -6.00
N GLU A 29 5.75 -0.33 -6.91
CA GLU A 29 5.23 -1.36 -7.80
C GLU A 29 5.91 -2.70 -7.50
N ILE A 30 5.10 -3.74 -7.31
CA ILE A 30 5.55 -5.13 -7.15
C ILE A 30 4.93 -5.94 -8.26
N SER A 31 5.78 -6.56 -9.08
CA SER A 31 5.36 -7.27 -10.28
C SER A 31 5.88 -8.70 -10.25
N ARG A 32 4.98 -9.66 -10.54
CA ARG A 32 5.21 -11.10 -10.64
C ARG A 32 5.64 -11.76 -9.32
N GLY A 33 5.06 -12.92 -9.04
CA GLY A 33 5.47 -13.77 -7.92
C GLY A 33 4.30 -14.50 -7.31
N THR A 34 4.58 -15.23 -6.25
CA THR A 34 3.57 -15.91 -5.44
C THR A 34 3.71 -15.45 -4.00
N LEU A 35 2.59 -15.14 -3.36
CA LEU A 35 2.55 -14.77 -1.96
C LEU A 35 1.74 -15.81 -1.18
N THR A 36 2.38 -16.42 -0.19
CA THR A 36 1.84 -17.47 0.65
C THR A 36 1.75 -17.04 2.10
N LYS A 37 1.05 -17.82 2.93
CA LYS A 37 1.02 -17.63 4.39
C LYS A 37 2.41 -17.74 5.04
N SER A 38 3.30 -18.55 4.45
CA SER A 38 4.69 -18.68 4.90
C SER A 38 5.47 -17.37 4.65
N ASP A 39 5.21 -16.71 3.52
CA ASP A 39 5.81 -15.42 3.21
C ASP A 39 5.36 -14.35 4.20
N ILE A 40 4.07 -14.30 4.54
CA ILE A 40 3.54 -13.39 5.58
C ILE A 40 4.25 -13.58 6.93
N SER A 41 4.49 -14.83 7.32
CA SER A 41 5.22 -15.15 8.56
C SER A 41 6.67 -14.67 8.50
N THR A 42 7.32 -14.86 7.34
CA THR A 42 8.69 -14.37 7.09
C THR A 42 8.75 -12.85 7.08
N ILE A 43 7.79 -12.17 6.45
CA ILE A 43 7.67 -10.70 6.44
C ILE A 43 7.54 -10.16 7.86
N HIS A 44 6.69 -10.76 8.69
CA HIS A 44 6.57 -10.38 10.09
C HIS A 44 7.91 -10.54 10.84
N ALA A 45 8.64 -11.63 10.57
CA ALA A 45 9.96 -11.85 11.14
C ALA A 45 10.99 -10.81 10.65
N VAL A 46 10.97 -10.42 9.36
CA VAL A 46 11.83 -9.35 8.81
C VAL A 46 11.56 -8.03 9.53
N LEU A 47 10.29 -7.65 9.69
CA LEU A 47 9.92 -6.40 10.36
C LEU A 47 10.35 -6.41 11.84
N LYS A 48 10.28 -7.57 12.49
CA LYS A 48 10.69 -7.75 13.89
C LYS A 48 12.21 -7.72 14.07
N THR A 49 12.97 -8.40 13.21
CA THR A 49 14.43 -8.52 13.34
C THR A 49 15.17 -7.43 12.56
N ASN A 50 14.46 -6.64 11.75
CA ASN A 50 15.03 -5.67 10.84
C ASN A 50 16.13 -6.31 9.98
N TYR A 51 15.92 -7.54 9.50
CA TYR A 51 16.90 -8.32 8.72
C TYR A 51 16.17 -9.12 7.61
N PRO A 52 16.64 -9.08 6.34
CA PRO A 52 15.92 -9.62 5.19
C PRO A 52 15.88 -11.15 5.14
N GLN A 53 16.69 -11.85 5.92
CA GLN A 53 16.68 -13.32 5.98
C GLN A 53 16.54 -13.77 7.44
N PRO A 54 15.35 -13.57 8.04
CA PRO A 54 15.15 -13.88 9.44
C PRO A 54 15.12 -15.39 9.66
N ILE A 55 15.65 -15.82 10.79
CA ILE A 55 15.54 -17.19 11.29
C ILE A 55 14.14 -17.36 11.87
N VAL A 56 13.24 -18.00 11.11
CA VAL A 56 11.82 -18.15 11.48
C VAL A 56 11.59 -19.36 12.40
N LYS A 57 12.45 -20.37 12.33
CA LYS A 57 12.47 -21.55 13.22
C LYS A 57 13.88 -22.09 13.28
N SER A 58 14.39 -22.29 14.48
CA SER A 58 15.57 -23.12 14.68
C SER A 58 15.36 -23.94 15.94
N ASP A 59 15.15 -25.25 15.77
CA ASP A 59 15.18 -26.27 16.84
C ASP A 59 16.60 -26.42 17.45
N THR A 60 17.53 -25.56 17.07
CA THR A 60 18.90 -25.58 17.55
C THR A 60 19.01 -24.83 18.87
N THR A 61 19.63 -25.47 19.85
CA THR A 61 20.08 -24.92 21.14
C THR A 61 21.01 -23.71 21.02
N ILE A 62 21.50 -23.41 19.80
CA ILE A 62 22.41 -22.31 19.50
C ILE A 62 21.61 -21.04 19.20
N LEU A 63 21.75 -20.03 20.08
CA LEU A 63 21.17 -18.70 19.88
C LEU A 63 22.03 -17.89 18.90
N ARG A 64 21.62 -17.91 17.63
CA ARG A 64 22.06 -16.90 16.65
C ARG A 64 21.63 -15.50 17.12
N GLN A 65 22.51 -14.51 16.96
CA GLN A 65 22.30 -13.17 17.50
C GLN A 65 22.20 -12.14 16.39
N TYR A 66 21.14 -11.34 16.41
CA TYR A 66 21.03 -10.17 15.56
C TYR A 66 21.74 -8.98 16.19
N GLY A 67 22.25 -8.08 15.36
CA GLY A 67 22.97 -6.91 15.83
C GLY A 67 23.34 -5.96 14.70
N PHE A 68 24.41 -5.22 14.93
CA PHE A 68 25.07 -4.38 13.94
C PHE A 68 26.52 -4.79 13.80
N ILE A 69 27.04 -4.66 12.59
CA ILE A 69 28.47 -4.68 12.35
C ILE A 69 28.92 -3.24 12.11
N GLU A 70 30.03 -2.87 12.72
CA GLU A 70 30.78 -1.66 12.40
C GLU A 70 32.03 -2.09 11.65
N ILE A 71 32.16 -1.57 10.44
CA ILE A 71 33.23 -1.87 9.49
C ILE A 71 34.00 -0.59 9.31
N GLU A 72 35.30 -0.62 9.54
CA GLU A 72 36.19 0.51 9.26
C GLU A 72 36.66 0.49 7.80
N GLU A 73 37.15 1.64 7.33
CA GLU A 73 37.77 1.72 6.01
C GLU A 73 38.96 0.75 5.91
N GLY A 74 39.07 0.07 4.77
CA GLY A 74 40.11 -0.95 4.55
C GLY A 74 39.74 -2.36 5.02
N ALA A 75 38.55 -2.58 5.59
CA ALA A 75 38.11 -3.92 5.98
C ALA A 75 37.76 -4.81 4.77
N GLU A 76 38.16 -6.07 4.81
CA GLU A 76 37.85 -7.08 3.80
C GLU A 76 36.44 -7.66 4.00
N VAL A 77 35.65 -7.69 2.92
CA VAL A 77 34.28 -8.20 2.91
C VAL A 77 34.07 -9.15 1.74
N ARG A 78 33.35 -10.25 1.99
CA ARG A 78 33.06 -11.28 0.99
C ARG A 78 31.58 -11.33 0.64
N VAL A 79 31.25 -11.75 -0.58
CA VAL A 79 29.86 -11.96 -1.00
C VAL A 79 29.31 -13.26 -0.39
N CYS A 80 28.10 -13.22 0.18
CA CYS A 80 27.45 -14.45 0.66
C CYS A 80 26.95 -15.29 -0.52
N GLY A 81 27.24 -16.60 -0.53
CA GLY A 81 26.58 -17.58 -1.41
C GLY A 81 27.22 -17.78 -2.79
N VAL A 82 28.43 -17.29 -3.01
CA VAL A 82 29.27 -17.66 -4.17
C VAL A 82 30.31 -18.67 -3.67
N ASN A 83 30.60 -19.72 -4.45
CA ASN A 83 31.67 -20.67 -4.13
C ASN A 83 33.00 -19.92 -3.93
N ASN A 84 33.89 -20.48 -3.10
CA ASN A 84 35.18 -19.93 -2.64
C ASN A 84 36.21 -19.69 -3.77
N ASP A 85 35.86 -18.95 -4.80
CA ASP A 85 36.82 -18.38 -5.73
C ASP A 85 37.34 -17.06 -5.14
N GLU A 86 38.66 -16.86 -5.21
CA GLU A 86 39.39 -15.69 -4.66
C GLU A 86 38.89 -14.34 -5.22
N GLU A 87 38.12 -14.34 -6.30
CA GLU A 87 37.55 -13.14 -6.95
C GLU A 87 36.37 -12.48 -6.20
N ASN A 88 36.04 -12.94 -4.98
CA ASN A 88 34.87 -12.45 -4.23
C ASN A 88 35.19 -11.54 -3.04
N GLU A 89 36.45 -11.12 -2.91
CA GLU A 89 36.92 -10.20 -1.88
C GLU A 89 36.80 -8.75 -2.32
N PHE A 90 36.12 -7.96 -1.49
CA PHE A 90 35.97 -6.53 -1.66
C PHE A 90 36.58 -5.84 -0.45
N VAL A 91 37.09 -4.63 -0.64
CA VAL A 91 37.58 -3.79 0.46
C VAL A 91 36.60 -2.64 0.67
N ALA A 92 36.20 -2.42 1.93
CA ALA A 92 35.37 -1.29 2.30
C ALA A 92 36.14 0.02 2.07
N THR A 93 35.66 0.87 1.17
CA THR A 93 36.27 2.19 0.88
C THR A 93 35.87 3.27 1.88
N SER A 94 34.99 2.97 2.82
CA SER A 94 34.53 3.89 3.86
C SER A 94 34.00 3.12 5.04
N ALA A 95 34.11 3.69 6.24
CA ALA A 95 33.49 3.11 7.42
C ALA A 95 31.96 3.06 7.28
N CYS A 96 31.34 1.96 7.71
CA CYS A 96 29.89 1.82 7.69
C CYS A 96 29.36 0.98 8.86
N ARG A 97 28.11 1.23 9.22
CA ARG A 97 27.37 0.44 10.19
C ARG A 97 26.21 -0.25 9.51
N CYS A 98 26.24 -1.57 9.49
CA CYS A 98 25.29 -2.40 8.77
C CYS A 98 24.53 -3.32 9.71
N ARG A 99 23.31 -3.70 9.32
CA ARG A 99 22.57 -4.73 10.07
C ARG A 99 23.27 -6.08 9.90
N ALA A 100 23.43 -6.81 10.99
CA ALA A 100 24.17 -8.07 11.02
C ALA A 100 23.43 -9.21 11.73
N LEU A 101 23.85 -10.42 11.39
CA LEU A 101 23.48 -11.69 12.00
C LEU A 101 24.77 -12.46 12.29
N TYR A 102 25.02 -12.69 13.58
CA TYR A 102 26.11 -13.53 14.07
C TYR A 102 25.60 -14.97 14.27
N ASP A 103 26.33 -15.92 13.70
CA ASP A 103 26.11 -17.35 13.89
C ASP A 103 27.26 -17.93 14.73
N PRO A 104 27.00 -18.41 15.96
CA PRO A 104 28.04 -19.01 16.79
C PRO A 104 28.70 -20.26 16.18
N GLU A 105 28.07 -20.90 15.18
CA GLU A 105 28.71 -22.03 14.47
C GLU A 105 29.79 -21.56 13.48
N ASP A 106 29.79 -20.28 13.11
CA ASP A 106 30.73 -19.62 12.20
C ASP A 106 31.45 -18.50 12.98
N GLU A 107 32.13 -18.85 14.08
CA GLU A 107 32.71 -17.89 15.06
C GLU A 107 33.61 -16.83 14.42
N GLU A 108 34.25 -17.18 13.30
CA GLU A 108 35.12 -16.25 12.57
C GLU A 108 34.36 -15.24 11.72
N TRP A 109 33.13 -15.50 11.30
CA TRP A 109 32.44 -14.69 10.30
C TRP A 109 31.10 -14.16 10.78
N VAL A 110 30.82 -12.91 10.40
CA VAL A 110 29.52 -12.29 10.63
C VAL A 110 28.85 -11.97 9.30
N ASN A 111 27.57 -12.33 9.17
CA ASN A 111 26.75 -11.97 8.01
C ASN A 111 26.18 -10.57 8.23
N PHE A 112 26.17 -9.73 7.21
CA PHE A 112 25.59 -8.40 7.29
C PHE A 112 25.02 -7.92 5.95
N ILE A 113 24.19 -6.89 6.01
CA ILE A 113 23.51 -6.33 4.84
C ILE A 113 24.11 -4.98 4.50
N VAL A 114 24.66 -4.88 3.30
CA VAL A 114 25.08 -3.60 2.72
C VAL A 114 23.93 -3.07 1.86
N PRO A 115 23.34 -1.91 2.21
CA PRO A 115 22.32 -1.28 1.38
C PRO A 115 22.80 -1.15 -0.07
N GLY A 116 21.97 -1.56 -1.04
CA GLY A 116 22.31 -1.53 -2.47
C GLY A 116 23.22 -2.68 -2.96
N HIS A 117 23.96 -3.36 -2.08
CA HIS A 117 24.91 -4.41 -2.46
C HIS A 117 24.53 -5.82 -1.95
N GLY A 118 23.56 -5.91 -1.03
CA GLY A 118 23.00 -7.18 -0.54
C GLY A 118 23.78 -7.77 0.63
N ALA A 119 23.65 -9.08 0.82
CA ALA A 119 24.31 -9.80 1.92
C ALA A 119 25.82 -9.94 1.69
N ARG A 120 26.59 -9.74 2.76
CA ARG A 120 28.04 -9.83 2.82
C ARG A 120 28.48 -10.58 4.09
N LYS A 121 29.70 -11.11 4.08
CA LYS A 121 30.39 -11.67 5.25
C LYS A 121 31.67 -10.91 5.52
N SER A 122 32.03 -10.79 6.79
CA SER A 122 33.32 -10.22 7.21
C SER A 122 33.90 -11.04 8.35
N LYS A 123 35.23 -11.14 8.41
CA LYS A 123 35.93 -11.83 9.49
C LYS A 123 35.92 -10.95 10.75
N LEU A 124 35.58 -11.54 11.90
CA LEU A 124 35.63 -10.90 13.21
C LEU A 124 37.07 -10.92 13.74
N GLY A 125 37.46 -9.87 14.48
CA GLY A 125 38.76 -9.80 15.14
C GLY A 125 39.93 -9.30 14.29
N SER A 126 39.69 -8.93 13.02
CA SER A 126 40.69 -8.32 12.12
C SER A 126 41.04 -6.86 12.46
N GLY A 127 40.70 -6.37 13.66
CA GLY A 127 40.87 -4.99 14.11
C GLY A 127 39.85 -4.01 13.52
N ASN A 128 39.55 -4.15 12.22
CA ASN A 128 38.72 -3.20 11.47
C ASN A 128 37.21 -3.54 11.47
N VAL A 129 36.81 -4.57 12.22
CA VAL A 129 35.45 -5.12 12.18
C VAL A 129 34.98 -5.47 13.58
N ARG A 130 33.83 -4.91 13.98
CA ARG A 130 33.23 -5.14 15.30
C ARG A 130 31.76 -5.51 15.18
N PHE A 131 31.35 -6.58 15.84
CA PHE A 131 29.93 -6.91 16.01
C PHE A 131 29.39 -6.36 17.33
N ILE A 132 28.19 -5.80 17.28
CA ILE A 132 27.46 -5.25 18.41
C ILE A 132 26.09 -5.93 18.46
N PRO A 133 25.84 -6.84 19.42
CA PRO A 133 24.55 -7.52 19.52
C PRO A 133 23.43 -6.54 19.89
N ASP A 134 22.21 -6.85 19.46
CA ASP A 134 21.02 -6.14 19.92
C ASP A 134 20.83 -6.29 21.43
N CYS A 135 20.42 -5.21 22.10
CA CYS A 135 19.88 -5.32 23.44
C CYS A 135 18.52 -6.04 23.40
N GLY A 136 18.19 -6.87 24.39
CA GLY A 136 17.04 -7.80 24.38
C GLY A 136 15.64 -7.22 24.12
N ASN A 137 15.49 -5.89 24.06
CA ASN A 137 14.26 -5.17 23.69
C ASN A 137 14.51 -4.16 22.55
N SER A 138 15.22 -4.55 21.48
CA SER A 138 15.39 -3.68 20.31
C SER A 138 14.04 -3.45 19.60
N TYR A 139 13.40 -2.31 19.89
CA TYR A 139 12.25 -1.84 19.13
C TYR A 139 12.73 -1.13 17.88
N PHE A 140 12.69 -1.81 16.74
CA PHE A 140 12.94 -1.18 15.46
C PHE A 140 11.73 -0.36 15.04
N ARG A 141 11.97 0.92 14.72
CA ARG A 141 11.01 1.67 13.91
C ARG A 141 11.06 1.07 12.51
N PHE A 142 9.98 0.43 12.10
CA PHE A 142 9.77 0.08 10.71
C PHE A 142 8.78 1.06 10.10
N LYS A 143 9.08 1.43 8.87
CA LYS A 143 8.19 2.26 8.07
C LYS A 143 7.10 1.40 7.50
N ARG A 144 5.96 2.04 7.31
CA ARG A 144 4.86 1.47 6.56
C ARG A 144 4.65 2.33 5.33
N LEU A 145 4.36 1.66 4.23
CA LEU A 145 4.07 2.27 2.96
C LEU A 145 2.86 3.18 3.11
N SER A 146 3.04 4.44 2.73
CA SER A 146 1.99 5.45 2.63
C SER A 146 1.98 5.95 1.19
N GLY A 147 0.83 6.38 0.68
CA GLY A 147 0.71 6.79 -0.73
C GLY A 147 0.16 5.67 -1.62
N SER A 148 0.95 5.18 -2.57
CA SER A 148 0.48 4.29 -3.65
C SER A 148 1.18 2.92 -3.65
N LEU A 149 0.41 1.85 -3.86
CA LEU A 149 0.92 0.50 -4.05
C LEU A 149 0.27 -0.13 -5.29
N THR A 150 1.11 -0.66 -6.17
CA THR A 150 0.70 -1.40 -7.35
C THR A 150 1.21 -2.84 -7.25
N ILE A 151 0.31 -3.82 -7.35
CA ILE A 151 0.64 -5.24 -7.37
C ILE A 151 0.15 -5.83 -8.69
N LYS A 152 1.07 -6.30 -9.54
CA LYS A 152 0.77 -6.85 -10.87
C LYS A 152 1.22 -8.29 -10.99
N TYR A 153 0.36 -9.16 -11.51
CA TYR A 153 0.68 -10.56 -11.85
C TYR A 153 1.21 -11.35 -10.65
N VAL A 154 0.78 -11.00 -9.43
CA VAL A 154 1.10 -11.74 -8.22
C VAL A 154 -0.03 -12.70 -7.91
N THR A 155 0.31 -13.96 -7.74
CA THR A 155 -0.61 -15.00 -7.30
C THR A 155 -0.66 -15.03 -5.77
N PHE A 156 -1.86 -15.04 -5.19
CA PHE A 156 -2.04 -15.16 -3.75
C PHE A 156 -2.58 -16.53 -3.40
N GLN A 157 -2.01 -17.17 -2.38
CA GLN A 157 -2.51 -18.46 -1.88
C GLN A 157 -3.97 -18.36 -1.41
N SER A 158 -4.37 -17.21 -0.88
CA SER A 158 -5.76 -16.92 -0.49
C SER A 158 -5.98 -15.40 -0.41
N PRO A 159 -7.24 -14.92 -0.47
CA PRO A 159 -7.56 -13.50 -0.26
C PRO A 159 -6.99 -12.92 1.03
N LYS A 160 -6.99 -13.72 2.10
CA LYS A 160 -6.49 -13.32 3.41
C LYS A 160 -4.99 -12.96 3.39
N VAL A 161 -4.21 -13.60 2.53
CA VAL A 161 -2.77 -13.32 2.41
C VAL A 161 -2.52 -11.91 1.88
N LEU A 162 -3.34 -11.43 0.94
CA LEU A 162 -3.28 -10.04 0.47
C LEU A 162 -3.61 -9.06 1.60
N THR A 163 -4.68 -9.30 2.35
CA THR A 163 -5.10 -8.39 3.43
C THR A 163 -4.11 -8.39 4.59
N ASP A 164 -3.54 -9.55 4.93
CA ASP A 164 -2.51 -9.67 5.95
C ASP A 164 -1.24 -8.90 5.52
N LEU A 165 -0.83 -8.99 4.25
CA LEU A 165 0.27 -8.19 3.72
C LEU A 165 -0.01 -6.70 3.88
N LEU A 166 -1.15 -6.22 3.38
CA LEU A 166 -1.51 -4.81 3.41
C LEU A 166 -1.53 -4.26 4.85
N ALA A 167 -2.12 -5.01 5.79
CA ALA A 167 -2.17 -4.63 7.20
C ALA A 167 -0.78 -4.56 7.86
N LEU A 168 0.15 -5.42 7.44
CA LEU A 168 1.52 -5.45 7.96
C LEU A 168 2.37 -4.30 7.43
N VAL A 169 2.31 -4.04 6.12
CA VAL A 169 3.31 -3.19 5.45
C VAL A 169 2.82 -1.79 5.11
N THR A 170 1.53 -1.50 5.28
CA THR A 170 0.95 -0.20 4.90
C THR A 170 0.39 0.57 6.09
N SER A 171 0.44 1.90 6.00
CA SER A 171 -0.26 2.83 6.89
C SER A 171 -0.55 4.10 6.13
N GLY A 172 -1.83 4.51 6.04
CA GLY A 172 -2.20 5.67 5.24
C GLY A 172 -2.03 5.44 3.72
N LEU A 173 -2.21 4.20 3.26
CA LEU A 173 -2.27 3.91 1.83
C LEU A 173 -3.48 4.62 1.22
N ARG A 174 -3.26 5.43 0.18
CA ARG A 174 -4.28 6.23 -0.52
C ARG A 174 -4.67 5.64 -1.86
N SER A 175 -3.76 4.92 -2.52
CA SER A 175 -3.97 4.31 -3.83
C SER A 175 -3.51 2.86 -3.85
N LEU A 176 -4.37 1.97 -4.34
CA LEU A 176 -4.06 0.56 -4.52
C LEU A 176 -4.47 0.13 -5.93
N THR A 177 -3.53 -0.46 -6.65
CA THR A 177 -3.76 -1.06 -7.97
C THR A 177 -3.44 -2.55 -7.89
N LEU A 178 -4.41 -3.39 -8.22
CA LEU A 178 -4.27 -4.84 -8.29
C LEU A 178 -4.54 -5.30 -9.71
N CYS A 179 -3.56 -5.90 -10.38
CA CYS A 179 -3.74 -6.47 -11.71
C CYS A 179 -3.44 -7.96 -11.66
N GLY A 180 -4.45 -8.78 -11.92
CA GLY A 180 -4.30 -10.21 -12.09
C GLY A 180 -3.66 -10.57 -13.43
N ASP A 181 -3.32 -11.84 -13.58
CA ASP A 181 -2.95 -12.43 -14.86
C ASP A 181 -4.20 -13.07 -15.48
N ALA A 182 -4.58 -12.61 -16.67
CA ALA A 182 -5.78 -13.07 -17.37
C ALA A 182 -5.66 -14.55 -17.81
N GLU A 183 -4.43 -15.00 -18.05
CA GLU A 183 -4.13 -16.35 -18.54
C GLU A 183 -4.08 -17.38 -17.40
N ASP A 184 -3.96 -16.93 -16.15
CA ASP A 184 -3.88 -17.80 -14.98
C ASP A 184 -5.24 -17.96 -14.29
N PRO A 185 -5.87 -19.15 -14.38
CA PRO A 185 -7.15 -19.40 -13.73
C PRO A 185 -7.07 -19.26 -12.20
N ALA A 186 -5.91 -19.51 -11.58
CA ALA A 186 -5.76 -19.39 -10.13
C ALA A 186 -5.90 -17.93 -9.67
N THR A 187 -5.45 -16.97 -10.48
CA THR A 187 -5.58 -15.55 -10.17
C THR A 187 -7.04 -15.09 -10.21
N THR A 188 -7.83 -15.65 -11.12
CA THR A 188 -9.25 -15.30 -11.31
C THR A 188 -10.17 -15.83 -10.21
N ALA A 189 -9.71 -16.86 -9.50
CA ALA A 189 -10.40 -17.42 -8.33
C ALA A 189 -10.19 -16.59 -7.06
N ILE A 190 -9.30 -15.59 -7.09
CA ILE A 190 -9.05 -14.73 -5.95
C ILE A 190 -10.13 -13.65 -5.88
N HIS A 191 -10.87 -13.67 -4.79
CA HIS A 191 -11.87 -12.67 -4.47
C HIS A 191 -11.28 -11.60 -3.56
N VAL A 192 -11.27 -10.35 -4.03
CA VAL A 192 -10.89 -9.18 -3.25
C VAL A 192 -12.10 -8.70 -2.46
N ASP A 193 -12.06 -8.90 -1.14
CA ASP A 193 -13.14 -8.46 -0.25
C ASP A 193 -12.96 -6.99 0.15
N LEU A 194 -13.92 -6.14 -0.23
CA LEU A 194 -13.89 -4.71 0.09
C LEU A 194 -13.94 -4.44 1.60
N CYS A 195 -14.58 -5.28 2.39
CA CYS A 195 -14.65 -5.11 3.84
C CYS A 195 -13.31 -5.38 4.49
N ALA A 196 -12.63 -6.45 4.05
CA ALA A 196 -11.28 -6.76 4.52
C ALA A 196 -10.27 -5.69 4.08
N LEU A 197 -10.41 -5.14 2.86
CA LEU A 197 -9.61 -4.00 2.41
C LEU A 197 -9.88 -2.72 3.21
N ALA A 198 -11.13 -2.42 3.54
CA ALA A 198 -11.47 -1.25 4.35
C ALA A 198 -10.83 -1.33 5.75
N THR A 199 -10.73 -2.53 6.32
CA THR A 199 -10.05 -2.77 7.60
C THR A 199 -8.53 -2.65 7.47
N ALA A 200 -7.93 -3.23 6.43
CA ALA A 200 -6.48 -3.19 6.23
C ALA A 200 -5.97 -1.79 5.81
N CYS A 201 -6.76 -1.08 5.00
CA CYS A 201 -6.41 0.20 4.36
C CYS A 201 -7.55 1.23 4.52
N PRO A 202 -7.81 1.73 5.75
CA PRO A 202 -8.96 2.60 6.02
C PRO A 202 -8.88 3.98 5.35
N GLU A 203 -7.67 4.44 4.99
CA GLU A 203 -7.44 5.72 4.30
C GLU A 203 -7.43 5.63 2.77
N LEU A 204 -7.75 4.45 2.21
CA LEU A 204 -7.74 4.25 0.76
C LEU A 204 -8.77 5.18 0.09
N GLN A 205 -8.34 5.83 -0.99
CA GLN A 205 -9.15 6.77 -1.78
C GLN A 205 -9.32 6.29 -3.22
N TYR A 206 -8.33 5.56 -3.74
CA TYR A 206 -8.34 5.01 -5.09
C TYR A 206 -8.09 3.50 -5.04
N LEU A 207 -8.98 2.74 -5.64
CA LEU A 207 -8.84 1.30 -5.83
C LEU A 207 -9.06 0.95 -7.30
N TYR A 208 -8.04 0.37 -7.92
CA TYR A 208 -8.14 -0.24 -9.24
C TYR A 208 -7.91 -1.74 -9.11
N VAL A 209 -8.83 -2.54 -9.64
CA VAL A 209 -8.74 -4.00 -9.67
C VAL A 209 -9.00 -4.45 -11.10
N SER A 210 -8.12 -5.29 -11.66
CA SER A 210 -8.26 -5.87 -12.99
C SER A 210 -8.03 -7.37 -12.94
N GLU A 211 -8.82 -8.15 -13.68
CA GLU A 211 -8.68 -9.62 -13.80
C GLU A 211 -8.82 -10.37 -12.46
N MET A 212 -9.45 -9.75 -11.46
CA MET A 212 -9.80 -10.34 -10.17
C MET A 212 -11.26 -10.01 -9.84
N ASN A 213 -11.90 -10.89 -9.09
CA ASN A 213 -13.28 -10.65 -8.66
C ASN A 213 -13.32 -9.84 -7.37
N VAL A 214 -14.31 -8.97 -7.22
CA VAL A 214 -14.53 -8.19 -6.02
C VAL A 214 -15.80 -8.69 -5.34
N VAL A 215 -15.75 -8.83 -4.02
CA VAL A 215 -16.89 -9.29 -3.21
C VAL A 215 -17.08 -8.39 -1.99
N ILE A 216 -18.27 -8.45 -1.41
CA ILE A 216 -18.62 -7.73 -0.17
C ILE A 216 -19.25 -8.74 0.80
N SER A 217 -18.44 -9.33 1.68
CA SER A 217 -18.83 -10.50 2.47
C SER A 217 -19.86 -10.20 3.57
N SER A 218 -19.73 -9.07 4.27
CA SER A 218 -20.68 -8.64 5.31
C SER A 218 -20.63 -7.12 5.51
N HIS A 219 -21.71 -6.49 5.95
CA HIS A 219 -21.69 -5.06 6.27
C HIS A 219 -20.87 -4.83 7.54
N ASP A 220 -19.67 -4.31 7.37
CA ASP A 220 -18.73 -4.00 8.44
C ASP A 220 -18.71 -2.50 8.73
N ASP A 221 -18.56 -2.13 10.01
CA ASP A 221 -18.26 -0.77 10.47
C ASP A 221 -17.07 -0.14 9.73
N ALA A 222 -16.10 -0.96 9.32
CA ALA A 222 -14.97 -0.53 8.51
C ALA A 222 -15.43 0.06 7.17
N LEU A 223 -16.33 -0.63 6.46
CA LEU A 223 -16.89 -0.17 5.19
C LEU A 223 -17.72 1.12 5.37
N CYS A 224 -18.44 1.23 6.50
CA CYS A 224 -19.18 2.45 6.85
C CYS A 224 -18.29 3.69 6.96
N ARG A 225 -17.02 3.53 7.36
CA ARG A 225 -16.06 4.63 7.59
C ARG A 225 -15.08 4.84 6.44
N TRP A 226 -15.06 3.92 5.47
CA TRP A 226 -14.08 3.88 4.40
C TRP A 226 -14.19 5.09 3.45
N SER A 227 -13.06 5.78 3.22
CA SER A 227 -13.00 7.05 2.50
C SER A 227 -12.76 6.92 0.99
N ILE A 228 -13.16 5.80 0.40
CA ILE A 228 -12.94 5.54 -1.02
C ILE A 228 -13.67 6.57 -1.89
N LYS A 229 -12.97 7.12 -2.88
CA LYS A 229 -13.48 8.11 -3.84
C LYS A 229 -13.59 7.56 -5.26
N THR A 230 -12.68 6.66 -5.62
CA THR A 230 -12.60 6.06 -6.94
C THR A 230 -12.47 4.55 -6.81
N LEU A 231 -13.36 3.84 -7.49
CA LEU A 231 -13.36 2.39 -7.59
C LEU A 231 -13.45 1.99 -9.07
N CYS A 232 -12.40 1.38 -9.59
CA CYS A 232 -12.31 0.92 -10.97
C CYS A 232 -12.16 -0.60 -10.97
N LEU A 233 -13.17 -1.30 -11.51
CA LEU A 233 -13.26 -2.76 -11.56
C LEU A 233 -13.21 -3.21 -13.02
N HIS A 234 -12.05 -3.66 -13.47
CA HIS A 234 -11.84 -4.09 -14.84
C HIS A 234 -11.90 -5.61 -14.97
N GLU A 235 -12.56 -6.08 -16.03
CA GLU A 235 -12.68 -7.51 -16.32
C GLU A 235 -13.33 -8.25 -15.12
N HIS A 236 -14.30 -7.61 -14.48
CA HIS A 236 -15.02 -8.13 -13.32
C HIS A 236 -16.10 -9.12 -13.77
N SER A 237 -16.36 -10.14 -12.94
CA SER A 237 -17.41 -11.14 -13.18
C SER A 237 -18.31 -11.42 -11.97
N GLY A 238 -18.09 -10.76 -10.83
CA GLY A 238 -18.96 -10.86 -9.66
C GLY A 238 -20.24 -10.04 -9.78
N SER A 239 -21.23 -10.29 -8.91
CA SER A 239 -22.50 -9.56 -8.92
C SER A 239 -22.34 -8.05 -8.72
N LEU A 240 -23.10 -7.26 -9.47
CA LEU A 240 -23.22 -5.81 -9.24
C LEU A 240 -24.18 -5.48 -8.09
N SER A 241 -25.06 -6.40 -7.71
CA SER A 241 -26.10 -6.17 -6.70
C SER A 241 -25.53 -5.69 -5.37
N ASP A 242 -24.37 -6.22 -4.97
CA ASP A 242 -23.71 -5.84 -3.72
C ASP A 242 -23.17 -4.41 -3.77
N LEU A 243 -22.58 -4.00 -4.90
CA LEU A 243 -22.13 -2.62 -5.11
C LEU A 243 -23.30 -1.65 -5.13
N THR A 244 -24.37 -1.99 -5.84
CA THR A 244 -25.60 -1.20 -5.89
C THR A 244 -26.24 -1.07 -4.51
N ARG A 245 -26.29 -2.16 -3.74
CA ARG A 245 -26.74 -2.13 -2.34
C ARG A 245 -25.89 -1.20 -1.48
N CYS A 246 -24.57 -1.18 -1.68
CA CYS A 246 -23.70 -0.26 -0.98
C CYS A 246 -23.99 1.21 -1.33
N LEU A 247 -24.29 1.52 -2.59
CA LEU A 247 -24.64 2.89 -3.02
C LEU A 247 -26.01 3.34 -2.53
N ARG A 248 -26.99 2.44 -2.45
CA ARG A 248 -28.32 2.73 -1.86
C ARG A 248 -28.26 3.04 -0.36
N THR A 249 -27.29 2.47 0.34
CA THR A 249 -27.22 2.52 1.80
C THR A 249 -26.52 3.80 2.26
N SER A 250 -27.29 4.86 2.52
CA SER A 250 -26.78 6.20 2.88
C SER A 250 -25.96 6.27 4.18
N THR A 251 -26.05 5.25 5.04
CA THR A 251 -25.20 5.13 6.24
C THR A 251 -23.75 4.83 5.87
N LEU A 252 -23.50 4.19 4.72
CA LEU A 252 -22.17 3.92 4.21
C LEU A 252 -21.53 5.20 3.69
N ARG A 253 -20.27 5.43 4.07
CA ARG A 253 -19.50 6.56 3.53
C ARG A 253 -19.26 6.43 2.03
N MET A 254 -19.14 5.22 1.50
CA MET A 254 -19.05 4.96 0.05
C MET A 254 -20.26 5.57 -0.70
N ALA A 255 -21.49 5.37 -0.21
CA ALA A 255 -22.70 5.98 -0.78
C ALA A 255 -22.71 7.52 -0.75
N ARG A 256 -21.84 8.15 0.04
CA ARG A 256 -21.78 9.61 0.21
C ARG A 256 -20.54 10.24 -0.41
N GLN A 257 -19.50 9.47 -0.71
CA GLN A 257 -18.18 9.99 -1.10
C GLN A 257 -17.56 9.28 -2.29
N LEU A 258 -18.11 8.15 -2.77
CA LEU A 258 -17.65 7.52 -4.00
C LEU A 258 -18.07 8.40 -5.19
N VAL A 259 -17.09 9.04 -5.80
CA VAL A 259 -17.22 9.97 -6.93
C VAL A 259 -17.19 9.20 -8.25
N ILE A 260 -16.28 8.24 -8.38
CA ILE A 260 -16.10 7.50 -9.63
C ILE A 260 -16.27 6.01 -9.33
N LEU A 261 -17.22 5.39 -10.02
CA LEU A 261 -17.36 3.95 -10.12
C LEU A 261 -17.27 3.55 -11.58
N GLU A 262 -16.20 2.86 -11.96
CA GLU A 262 -16.04 2.30 -13.30
C GLU A 262 -16.05 0.78 -13.21
N VAL A 263 -16.89 0.15 -14.04
CA VAL A 263 -16.98 -1.31 -14.09
C VAL A 263 -16.91 -1.80 -15.54
N THR A 264 -16.03 -2.75 -15.82
CA THR A 264 -15.97 -3.46 -17.09
C THR A 264 -16.18 -4.96 -16.91
N ALA A 265 -17.01 -5.54 -17.77
CA ALA A 265 -17.35 -6.97 -17.70
C ALA A 265 -16.36 -7.83 -18.52
N ARG A 266 -16.04 -9.03 -18.03
CA ARG A 266 -14.98 -9.89 -18.59
C ARG A 266 -15.32 -10.61 -19.90
N ARG A 267 -16.53 -11.16 -20.02
CA ARG A 267 -16.93 -12.01 -21.19
C ARG A 267 -18.42 -11.98 -21.46
N HIS A 268 -19.22 -12.05 -20.41
CA HIS A 268 -20.66 -11.87 -20.47
C HIS A 268 -20.97 -10.55 -19.78
N GLY A 269 -21.73 -9.68 -20.46
CA GLY A 269 -22.25 -8.49 -19.80
C GLY A 269 -23.11 -8.89 -18.60
N TYR A 270 -23.25 -7.98 -17.65
CA TYR A 270 -24.20 -8.15 -16.56
C TYR A 270 -25.64 -8.15 -17.09
N ASP A 271 -26.55 -8.66 -16.27
CA ASP A 271 -27.96 -8.51 -16.53
C ASP A 271 -28.31 -7.02 -16.70
N GLU A 272 -29.16 -6.73 -17.70
CA GLU A 272 -29.46 -5.35 -18.05
C GLU A 272 -30.16 -4.63 -16.89
N ALA A 273 -30.95 -5.33 -16.08
CA ALA A 273 -31.58 -4.74 -14.90
C ALA A 273 -30.53 -4.36 -13.84
N GLU A 274 -29.51 -5.19 -13.60
CA GLU A 274 -28.42 -4.87 -12.67
C GLU A 274 -27.61 -3.65 -13.14
N VAL A 275 -27.29 -3.58 -14.44
CA VAL A 275 -26.58 -2.43 -15.02
C VAL A 275 -27.41 -1.16 -14.89
N ASN A 276 -28.69 -1.24 -15.22
CA ASN A 276 -29.60 -0.11 -15.15
C ASN A 276 -29.78 0.36 -13.70
N GLU A 277 -29.90 -0.57 -12.75
CA GLU A 277 -29.97 -0.26 -11.33
C GLU A 277 -28.71 0.47 -10.86
N LEU A 278 -27.52 -0.03 -11.22
CA LEU A 278 -26.27 0.64 -10.89
C LEU A 278 -26.18 2.05 -11.51
N LYS A 279 -26.62 2.21 -12.76
CA LYS A 279 -26.66 3.50 -13.47
C LYS A 279 -27.67 4.50 -12.91
N THR A 280 -28.67 4.08 -12.12
CA THR A 280 -29.56 5.04 -11.45
C THR A 280 -28.81 5.99 -10.51
N HIS A 281 -27.62 5.59 -10.08
CA HIS A 281 -26.72 6.38 -9.24
C HIS A 281 -25.78 7.31 -10.03
N ASP A 282 -25.75 7.22 -11.36
CA ASP A 282 -24.99 8.15 -12.19
C ASP A 282 -25.59 9.55 -12.12
N GLY A 283 -24.74 10.55 -12.00
CA GLY A 283 -25.17 11.94 -11.91
C GLY A 283 -25.72 12.34 -10.53
N GLU A 284 -25.75 11.46 -9.52
CA GLU A 284 -26.16 11.82 -8.17
C GLU A 284 -25.21 12.85 -7.55
N PHE A 285 -25.75 13.94 -7.01
CA PHE A 285 -24.95 14.90 -6.26
C PHE A 285 -24.60 14.34 -4.89
N LEU A 286 -23.31 14.24 -4.61
CA LEU A 286 -22.81 13.76 -3.34
C LEU A 286 -23.01 14.84 -2.26
N PRO A 287 -23.39 14.44 -1.03
CA PRO A 287 -23.48 15.38 0.07
C PRO A 287 -22.11 16.01 0.27
N VAL A 288 -22.02 17.30 -0.03
CA VAL A 288 -20.80 18.10 -0.01
C VAL A 288 -20.09 17.90 1.32
N THR A 289 -19.03 17.09 1.37
CA THR A 289 -18.02 17.25 2.41
C THR A 289 -17.37 18.58 2.14
N MET A 290 -17.91 19.64 2.76
CA MET A 290 -17.47 21.02 2.58
C MET A 290 -15.98 21.05 2.33
N VAL A 291 -15.59 21.33 1.08
CA VAL A 291 -14.21 21.66 0.77
C VAL A 291 -13.92 22.84 1.69
N LYS A 292 -13.11 22.60 2.72
CA LYS A 292 -12.77 23.64 3.68
C LYS A 292 -12.27 24.81 2.85
N PHE A 293 -12.95 25.96 2.92
CA PHE A 293 -12.53 27.17 2.20
C PHE A 293 -11.01 27.31 2.33
N PRO A 294 -10.29 27.60 1.23
CA PRO A 294 -8.87 27.90 1.30
C PRO A 294 -8.60 28.91 2.41
N THR A 295 -7.52 28.73 3.15
CA THR A 295 -7.19 29.59 4.30
C THR A 295 -7.15 31.07 3.92
N THR A 296 -6.76 31.38 2.68
CA THR A 296 -6.81 32.72 2.08
C THR A 296 -8.23 33.25 1.91
N SER A 297 -9.19 32.44 1.45
CA SER A 297 -10.61 32.84 1.35
C SER A 297 -11.23 33.08 2.73
N LYS A 298 -10.88 32.24 3.72
CA LYS A 298 -11.28 32.45 5.12
C LYS A 298 -10.69 33.74 5.68
N ALA A 299 -9.40 33.99 5.44
CA ALA A 299 -8.70 35.19 5.90
C ALA A 299 -9.25 36.46 5.24
N ALA A 300 -9.58 36.41 3.95
CA ALA A 300 -10.23 37.51 3.24
C ALA A 300 -11.62 37.82 3.84
N MET A 301 -12.43 36.79 4.10
CA MET A 301 -13.73 36.95 4.76
C MET A 301 -13.58 37.53 6.18
N ILE A 302 -12.64 36.99 6.97
CA ILE A 302 -12.33 37.50 8.32
C ILE A 302 -11.84 38.95 8.26
N SER A 303 -11.00 39.32 7.30
CA SER A 303 -10.51 40.68 7.11
C SER A 303 -11.64 41.67 6.80
N VAL A 304 -12.60 41.28 5.94
CA VAL A 304 -13.80 42.08 5.63
C VAL A 304 -14.69 42.24 6.87
N VAL A 305 -14.83 41.19 7.68
CA VAL A 305 -15.62 41.22 8.93
C VAL A 305 -14.93 42.05 10.01
N LEU A 306 -13.62 41.90 10.21
CA LEU A 306 -12.86 42.64 11.23
C LEU A 306 -12.74 44.13 10.90
N SER A 307 -12.56 44.47 9.62
CA SER A 307 -12.55 45.87 9.14
C SER A 307 -13.92 46.55 9.30
N ALA A 308 -15.00 45.78 9.51
CA ALA A 308 -16.33 46.30 9.80
C ALA A 308 -16.51 46.83 11.25
N SER A 309 -15.53 46.58 12.12
CA SER A 309 -15.56 46.97 13.54
C SER A 309 -15.13 48.44 13.76
N SER A 310 -14.47 49.06 12.78
CA SER A 310 -13.96 50.43 12.86
C SER A 310 -14.58 51.32 11.79
N SER A 311 -15.63 52.04 12.19
CA SER A 311 -16.25 53.22 11.53
C SER A 311 -17.20 53.05 10.31
N ALA A 312 -18.35 53.72 10.48
CA ALA A 312 -19.34 54.33 9.57
C ALA A 312 -19.91 53.64 8.32
N THR A 313 -19.27 52.67 7.65
CA THR A 313 -19.92 51.92 6.56
C THR A 313 -19.48 50.48 6.58
N LYS A 314 -20.23 49.63 7.28
CA LYS A 314 -19.85 48.22 7.49
C LYS A 314 -19.81 47.50 6.12
N PRO A 315 -18.66 46.98 5.67
CA PRO A 315 -18.56 46.20 4.43
C PRO A 315 -19.52 45.02 4.37
N ILE A 316 -19.86 44.45 5.54
CA ILE A 316 -20.84 43.37 5.68
C ILE A 316 -22.26 43.78 5.26
N HIS A 317 -22.60 45.08 5.32
CA HIS A 317 -23.87 45.60 4.82
C HIS A 317 -23.90 45.77 3.28
N ARG A 318 -22.77 45.57 2.60
CA ARG A 318 -22.68 45.51 1.13
C ARG A 318 -22.62 44.09 0.56
N LEU A 319 -22.47 43.08 1.44
CA LEU A 319 -22.72 41.69 1.07
C LEU A 319 -24.23 41.49 1.04
N ASP A 320 -24.84 41.80 -0.10
CA ASP A 320 -26.24 41.50 -0.33
C ASP A 320 -26.45 39.98 -0.50
N ALA A 321 -27.72 39.57 -0.51
CA ALA A 321 -28.10 38.17 -0.68
C ALA A 321 -27.55 37.56 -1.98
N TYR A 322 -27.27 38.38 -2.99
CA TYR A 322 -26.74 37.96 -4.28
C TYR A 322 -25.23 37.68 -4.22
N MET A 323 -24.45 38.52 -3.56
CA MET A 323 -23.02 38.27 -3.33
C MET A 323 -22.81 37.06 -2.42
N LEU A 324 -23.63 36.92 -1.38
CA LEU A 324 -23.60 35.73 -0.52
C LEU A 324 -23.99 34.47 -1.29
N SER A 325 -25.04 34.53 -2.14
CA SER A 325 -25.42 33.38 -2.96
C SER A 325 -24.32 33.00 -3.94
N LEU A 326 -23.63 33.96 -4.58
CA LEU A 326 -22.49 33.68 -5.45
C LEU A 326 -21.32 33.03 -4.70
N ILE A 327 -21.00 33.50 -3.49
CA ILE A 327 -19.96 32.90 -2.64
C ILE A 327 -20.35 31.48 -2.24
N PHE A 328 -21.61 31.26 -1.84
CA PHE A 328 -22.10 29.94 -1.48
C PHE A 328 -22.14 28.99 -2.68
N VAL A 329 -22.64 29.43 -3.84
CA VAL A 329 -22.65 28.66 -5.10
C VAL A 329 -21.24 28.32 -5.55
N PHE A 330 -20.30 29.27 -5.48
CA PHE A 330 -18.89 29.03 -5.76
C PHE A 330 -18.26 28.02 -4.79
N ALA A 331 -18.59 28.15 -3.49
CA ALA A 331 -18.09 27.25 -2.45
C ALA A 331 -18.76 25.87 -2.43
N SER A 332 -19.94 25.75 -3.05
CA SER A 332 -20.76 24.55 -3.04
C SER A 332 -20.79 23.87 -4.40
N THR A 333 -19.68 23.84 -5.13
CA THR A 333 -19.59 22.98 -6.33
C THR A 333 -19.80 21.54 -5.86
N PRO A 334 -20.96 20.93 -6.12
CA PRO A 334 -21.25 19.62 -5.61
C PRO A 334 -20.47 18.60 -6.44
N GLU A 335 -19.73 17.71 -5.79
CA GLU A 335 -19.15 16.57 -6.50
C GLU A 335 -20.31 15.69 -6.99
N GLN A 336 -20.36 15.43 -8.28
CA GLN A 336 -21.35 14.58 -8.90
C GLN A 336 -20.75 13.19 -9.09
N ARG A 337 -21.49 12.14 -8.71
CA ARG A 337 -21.06 10.76 -8.95
C ARG A 337 -21.09 10.47 -10.45
N SER A 338 -20.04 9.82 -10.94
CA SER A 338 -19.98 9.21 -12.26
C SER A 338 -19.95 7.69 -12.12
N VAL A 339 -20.95 7.03 -12.71
CA VAL A 339 -21.04 5.58 -12.79
C VAL A 339 -20.92 5.18 -14.26
N VAL A 340 -19.81 4.53 -14.59
CA VAL A 340 -19.50 4.13 -15.97
C VAL A 340 -19.47 2.61 -16.05
N TYR A 341 -20.18 2.08 -17.05
CA TYR A 341 -20.18 0.67 -17.36
C TYR A 341 -19.76 0.43 -18.80
N TRP A 342 -18.77 -0.45 -18.99
CA TRP A 342 -18.33 -0.89 -20.30
C TRP A 342 -18.48 -2.41 -20.45
N CYS A 343 -19.09 -2.86 -21.54
CA CYS A 343 -19.08 -4.27 -21.93
C CYS A 343 -18.16 -4.41 -23.14
N ARG A 344 -17.08 -5.20 -23.02
CA ARG A 344 -16.28 -5.58 -24.19
C ARG A 344 -17.12 -6.51 -25.06
N GLN A 345 -17.76 -5.97 -26.08
CA GLN A 345 -18.35 -6.80 -27.12
C GLN A 345 -17.21 -7.45 -27.91
N PHE A 346 -16.97 -8.73 -27.66
CA PHE A 346 -16.13 -9.54 -28.54
C PHE A 346 -16.86 -9.62 -29.89
N LYS A 347 -16.41 -8.86 -30.89
CA LYS A 347 -16.72 -9.19 -32.29
C LYS A 347 -15.93 -10.46 -32.61
N PRO A 348 -16.57 -11.60 -32.89
CA PRO A 348 -15.83 -12.74 -33.41
C PRO A 348 -15.14 -12.31 -34.70
N ARG A 349 -13.84 -12.65 -34.84
CA ARG A 349 -13.18 -12.59 -36.15
C ARG A 349 -13.98 -13.50 -37.07
N ALA A 350 -14.58 -12.92 -38.10
CA ALA A 350 -15.14 -13.71 -39.19
C ALA A 350 -14.00 -14.54 -39.79
N GLU A 351 -14.17 -15.86 -39.79
CA GLU A 351 -13.30 -16.81 -40.49
C GLU A 351 -13.36 -16.63 -42.00
#